data_AF-A0A958VRV6-F1
#
_entry.id   AF-A0A958VRV6-F1
#
_cell.length_a   1.000
_cell.length_b   1.000
_cell.length_c   1.000
_cell.angle_alpha   90.00
_cell.angle_beta   90.00
_cell.angle_gamma   90.00
#
_symmetry.space_group_name_H-M   'P 1'
#
loop_
_entity.id
_entity.type
_entity.pdbx_description
1 polymer ?
#
loop_
_entity_poly.entity_id
_entity_poly.type
_entity_poly.pdbx_seq_one_letter_code
_entity_poly.pdbx_strand_id
1 'polypeptide(L)'
;NLMARNADESYAQSRDALKRTVVDCFKYLLVPSQVLRGDDRPGDVQWEAHRLSSTAPSMIQEIERQLKENEHLIFEWAPVHLERILRKLFWKDEVDEVKAMDVWQAMLRYLYFPRLRNEDVFTRCLTKGGESEEFFGFAYEKTEQGYKGFALGTTAPILDGSLLLIEPEAALAYAQAQEAAKTAGGQGDGEKTPSGPEGGTNTAGEGPTAIGGAPAVNPSATKTRFFGTITLDPESAKFQFGQVVDELLMHFTTKSGVKVVVKVDIEAENGSGFDEGTMRTVRENARVLGFGPGTEFE
;
A
#
# COMPACT_ATOMS: atom_id res chain seq x y z
N ASN A 1 -13.48 -52.98 -30.03
CA ASN A 1 -12.68 -53.90 -29.20
C ASN A 1 -13.14 -53.72 -27.75
N LEU A 2 -13.97 -54.65 -27.25
CA LEU A 2 -14.66 -54.52 -25.94
C LEU A 2 -13.68 -54.64 -24.76
N MET A 3 -12.63 -55.44 -24.92
CA MET A 3 -11.57 -55.61 -23.90
C MET A 3 -10.79 -54.33 -23.66
N ALA A 4 -10.51 -53.55 -24.71
CA ALA A 4 -9.82 -52.26 -24.58
C ALA A 4 -10.65 -51.25 -23.76
N ARG A 5 -11.96 -51.15 -24.04
CA ARG A 5 -12.87 -50.28 -23.27
C ARG A 5 -12.95 -50.68 -21.79
N ASN A 6 -13.03 -51.97 -21.49
CA ASN A 6 -13.06 -52.46 -20.12
C ASN A 6 -11.75 -52.15 -19.37
N ALA A 7 -10.60 -52.25 -20.06
CA ALA A 7 -9.30 -51.89 -19.48
C ALA A 7 -9.22 -50.38 -19.18
N ASP A 8 -9.68 -49.53 -20.10
CA ASP A 8 -9.73 -48.07 -19.91
C ASP A 8 -10.65 -47.68 -18.74
N GLU A 9 -11.83 -48.30 -18.63
CA GLU A 9 -12.76 -48.08 -17.51
C GLU A 9 -12.16 -48.53 -16.17
N SER A 10 -11.55 -49.71 -16.12
CA SER A 10 -10.87 -50.22 -14.91
C SER A 10 -9.71 -49.33 -14.48
N TYR A 11 -8.95 -48.80 -15.44
CA TYR A 11 -7.88 -47.84 -15.17
C TYR A 11 -8.43 -46.54 -14.60
N ALA A 12 -9.49 -45.98 -15.20
CA ALA A 12 -10.13 -44.76 -14.71
C ALA A 12 -10.68 -44.94 -13.29
N GLN A 13 -11.36 -46.05 -13.01
CA GLN A 13 -11.88 -46.36 -11.67
C GLN A 13 -10.77 -46.51 -10.63
N SER A 14 -9.69 -47.21 -10.97
CA SER A 14 -8.54 -47.38 -10.06
C SER A 14 -7.84 -46.06 -9.77
N ARG A 15 -7.69 -45.20 -10.79
CA ARG A 15 -7.14 -43.86 -10.64
C ARG A 15 -8.00 -42.99 -9.73
N ASP A 16 -9.32 -43.05 -9.88
CA ASP A 16 -10.24 -42.24 -9.07
C ASP A 16 -10.34 -42.76 -7.63
N ALA A 17 -10.28 -44.08 -7.44
CA ALA A 17 -10.18 -44.69 -6.12
C ALA A 17 -8.89 -44.26 -5.40
N LEU A 18 -7.75 -44.29 -6.10
CA LEU A 18 -6.47 -43.83 -5.55
C LEU A 18 -6.55 -42.36 -5.11
N LYS A 19 -7.12 -41.47 -5.94
CA LYS A 19 -7.30 -40.05 -5.58
C LYS A 19 -8.12 -39.89 -4.29
N ARG A 20 -9.23 -40.64 -4.14
CA ARG A 20 -10.06 -40.60 -2.93
C ARG A 20 -9.30 -41.09 -1.70
N THR A 21 -8.59 -42.22 -1.81
CA THR A 21 -7.79 -42.76 -0.70
C THR A 21 -6.72 -41.78 -0.25
N VAL A 22 -6.01 -41.13 -1.19
CA VAL A 22 -5.00 -40.10 -0.87
C VAL A 22 -5.65 -38.95 -0.09
N VAL A 23 -6.78 -38.42 -0.57
CA VAL A 23 -7.50 -37.34 0.11
C VAL A 23 -7.97 -37.76 1.50
N ASP A 24 -8.49 -38.98 1.65
CA ASP A 24 -8.94 -39.49 2.96
C ASP A 24 -7.80 -39.76 3.95
N CYS A 25 -6.60 -40.06 3.46
CA CYS A 25 -5.39 -40.20 4.27
C CYS A 25 -4.83 -38.84 4.70
N PHE A 26 -4.76 -37.85 3.81
CA PHE A 26 -4.18 -36.53 4.06
C PHE A 26 -5.25 -35.45 4.29
N LYS A 27 -6.19 -35.73 5.20
CA LYS A 27 -7.35 -34.87 5.51
C LYS A 27 -7.21 -34.03 6.77
N TYR A 28 -6.00 -33.83 7.28
CA TYR A 28 -5.78 -33.01 8.46
C TYR A 28 -4.83 -31.87 8.14
N LEU A 29 -5.27 -30.65 8.42
CA LEU A 29 -4.45 -29.46 8.45
C LEU A 29 -3.94 -29.29 9.88
N LEU A 30 -2.63 -29.39 10.05
CA LEU A 30 -1.96 -29.20 11.33
C LEU A 30 -1.42 -27.78 11.39
N VAL A 31 -1.84 -27.01 12.39
CA VAL A 31 -1.46 -25.61 12.56
C VAL A 31 -0.65 -25.47 13.84
N PRO A 32 0.65 -25.12 13.75
CA PRO A 32 1.46 -24.89 14.94
C PRO A 32 1.17 -23.50 15.53
N SER A 33 1.15 -23.39 16.85
CA SER A 33 1.03 -22.12 17.57
C SER A 33 1.91 -22.11 18.81
N GLN A 34 2.26 -20.93 19.28
CA GLN A 34 3.03 -20.75 20.49
C GLN A 34 2.48 -19.56 21.27
N VAL A 35 2.37 -19.70 22.59
CA VAL A 35 1.91 -18.63 23.47
C VAL A 35 3.10 -18.13 24.28
N LEU A 36 3.25 -16.82 24.38
CA LEU A 36 4.24 -16.22 25.27
C LEU A 36 3.82 -16.43 26.73
N ARG A 37 4.75 -16.88 27.56
CA ARG A 37 4.59 -17.01 29.00
C ARG A 37 4.65 -15.63 29.67
N GLY A 38 4.36 -15.58 30.98
CA GLY A 38 4.32 -14.33 31.73
C GLY A 38 5.66 -13.58 31.82
N ASP A 39 6.77 -14.25 31.52
CA ASP A 39 8.12 -13.69 31.40
C ASP A 39 8.49 -13.31 29.94
N ASP A 40 7.49 -13.20 29.06
CA ASP A 40 7.62 -12.97 27.61
C ASP A 40 8.49 -14.00 26.88
N ARG A 41 8.72 -15.17 27.49
CA ARG A 41 9.42 -16.27 26.82
C ARG A 41 8.44 -17.14 26.03
N PRO A 42 8.85 -17.65 24.85
CA PRO A 42 8.02 -18.57 24.09
C PRO A 42 7.76 -19.87 24.86
N GLY A 43 6.48 -20.28 24.95
CA GLY A 43 6.08 -21.56 25.54
C GLY A 43 6.36 -22.76 24.65
N ASP A 44 5.78 -23.91 24.95
CA ASP A 44 5.93 -25.10 24.10
C ASP A 44 5.06 -25.00 22.85
N VAL A 45 5.55 -25.49 21.71
CA VAL A 45 4.78 -25.49 20.45
C VAL A 45 3.55 -26.39 20.61
N GLN A 46 2.38 -25.80 20.37
CA GLN A 46 1.10 -26.50 20.36
C GLN A 46 0.68 -26.77 18.92
N TRP A 47 -0.02 -27.87 18.68
CA TRP A 47 -0.53 -28.25 17.36
C TRP A 47 -2.04 -28.35 17.41
N GLU A 48 -2.70 -27.55 16.57
CA GLU A 48 -4.14 -27.62 16.36
C GLU A 48 -4.42 -28.39 15.07
N ALA A 49 -5.34 -29.36 15.13
CA ALA A 49 -5.65 -30.22 14.00
C ALA A 49 -7.06 -29.96 13.46
N HIS A 50 -7.15 -29.49 12.23
CA HIS A 50 -8.40 -29.25 11.51
C HIS A 50 -8.66 -30.34 10.50
N ARG A 51 -9.82 -30.98 10.59
CA ARG A 51 -10.21 -31.99 9.59
C ARG A 51 -10.72 -31.29 8.34
N LEU A 52 -10.09 -31.58 7.21
CA LEU A 52 -10.46 -31.13 5.88
C LEU A 52 -11.58 -32.00 5.32
N SER A 53 -12.54 -31.38 4.64
CA SER A 53 -13.60 -32.11 3.95
C SER A 53 -13.05 -32.87 2.74
N SER A 54 -13.15 -34.20 2.76
CA SER A 54 -12.74 -35.04 1.63
C SER A 54 -13.70 -34.98 0.43
N THR A 55 -14.86 -34.34 0.60
CA THR A 55 -15.84 -34.10 -0.46
C THR A 55 -15.72 -32.71 -1.08
N ALA A 56 -14.81 -31.87 -0.59
CA ALA A 56 -14.59 -30.54 -1.15
C ALA A 56 -14.13 -30.63 -2.62
N PRO A 57 -14.64 -29.76 -3.51
CA PRO A 57 -14.24 -29.75 -4.92
C PRO A 57 -12.77 -29.35 -5.11
N SER A 58 -12.20 -28.59 -4.16
CA SER A 58 -10.80 -28.21 -4.14
C SER A 58 -10.25 -28.27 -2.72
N MET A 59 -9.21 -29.08 -2.51
CA MET A 59 -8.52 -29.17 -1.22
C MET A 59 -7.85 -27.85 -0.84
N ILE A 60 -7.35 -27.10 -1.82
CA ILE A 60 -6.71 -25.80 -1.59
C ILE A 60 -7.72 -24.80 -1.03
N GLN A 61 -8.92 -24.74 -1.62
CA GLN A 61 -9.98 -23.85 -1.15
C GLN A 61 -10.48 -24.27 0.24
N GLU A 62 -10.55 -25.57 0.53
CA GLU A 62 -10.91 -26.05 1.86
C GLU A 62 -9.86 -25.68 2.91
N ILE A 63 -8.56 -25.77 2.57
CA ILE A 63 -7.47 -25.30 3.44
C ILE A 63 -7.59 -23.80 3.69
N GLU A 64 -7.75 -22.98 2.65
CA GLU A 64 -7.91 -21.53 2.79
C GLU A 64 -9.14 -21.16 3.62
N ARG A 65 -10.25 -21.87 3.43
CA ARG A 65 -11.47 -21.71 4.23
C ARG A 65 -11.22 -21.99 5.70
N GLN A 66 -10.59 -23.13 6.04
CA GLN A 66 -10.25 -23.49 7.42
C GLN A 66 -9.28 -22.49 8.06
N LEU A 67 -8.28 -22.02 7.30
CA LEU A 67 -7.33 -21.03 7.79
C LEU A 67 -7.99 -19.67 8.07
N LYS A 68 -8.96 -19.27 7.24
CA LYS A 68 -9.67 -18.00 7.39
C LYS A 68 -10.73 -18.04 8.49
N GLU A 69 -11.57 -19.08 8.53
CA GLU A 69 -12.67 -19.20 9.50
C GLU A 69 -12.18 -19.33 10.94
N ASN A 70 -11.04 -19.99 11.15
CA ASN A 70 -10.43 -20.15 12.47
C ASN A 70 -9.35 -19.10 12.77
N GLU A 71 -9.23 -18.05 11.95
CA GLU A 71 -8.25 -16.95 12.11
C GLU A 71 -6.77 -17.39 12.19
N HIS A 72 -6.44 -18.58 11.67
CA HIS A 72 -5.06 -19.06 11.57
C HIS A 72 -4.23 -18.28 10.54
N LEU A 73 -4.92 -17.63 9.60
CA LEU A 73 -4.36 -16.71 8.61
C LEU A 73 -5.22 -15.46 8.50
N ILE A 74 -4.63 -14.31 8.77
CA ILE A 74 -5.31 -13.02 8.89
C ILE A 74 -5.28 -12.29 7.54
N PHE A 75 -6.45 -11.95 7.00
CA PHE A 75 -6.60 -11.26 5.72
C PHE A 75 -6.79 -9.74 5.87
N GLU A 76 -7.27 -9.32 7.03
CA GLU A 76 -7.47 -7.92 7.40
C GLU A 76 -7.05 -7.74 8.85
N TRP A 77 -6.31 -6.68 9.14
CA TRP A 77 -5.74 -6.48 10.46
C TRP A 77 -5.86 -5.03 10.93
N ALA A 78 -6.34 -4.86 12.16
CA ALA A 78 -6.60 -3.55 12.73
C ALA A 78 -5.33 -2.97 13.39
N PRO A 79 -5.07 -1.66 13.25
CA PRO A 79 -3.88 -1.01 13.83
C PRO A 79 -3.72 -1.21 15.34
N VAL A 80 -4.82 -1.27 16.08
CA VAL A 80 -4.83 -1.54 17.53
C VAL A 80 -4.16 -2.88 17.90
N HIS A 81 -4.24 -3.89 17.03
CA HIS A 81 -3.58 -5.16 17.29
C HIS A 81 -2.07 -5.10 17.08
N LEU A 82 -1.64 -4.31 16.08
CA LEU A 82 -0.24 -4.04 15.84
C LEU A 82 0.36 -3.21 16.97
N GLU A 83 -0.28 -2.12 17.38
CA GLU A 83 0.15 -1.28 18.51
C GLU A 83 0.37 -2.12 19.77
N ARG A 84 -0.58 -3.00 20.12
CA ARG A 84 -0.46 -3.87 21.29
C ARG A 84 0.75 -4.80 21.21
N ILE A 85 1.09 -5.27 20.01
CA ILE A 85 2.26 -6.11 19.77
C ILE A 85 3.55 -5.29 19.88
N LEU A 86 3.57 -4.09 19.28
CA LEU A 86 4.70 -3.17 19.33
C LEU A 86 5.03 -2.81 20.78
N ARG A 87 4.03 -2.36 21.55
CA ARG A 87 4.16 -2.05 22.97
C ARG A 87 4.61 -3.24 23.80
N LYS A 88 4.09 -4.43 23.50
CA LYS A 88 4.44 -5.63 24.27
C LYS A 88 5.84 -6.16 23.96
N LEU A 89 6.34 -6.04 22.73
CA LEU A 89 7.51 -6.82 22.27
C LEU A 89 8.66 -5.99 21.68
N PHE A 90 8.42 -4.76 21.25
CA PHE A 90 9.41 -3.95 20.56
C PHE A 90 9.74 -2.66 21.31
N TRP A 91 8.74 -1.95 21.83
CA TRP A 91 8.94 -0.74 22.61
C TRP A 91 9.20 -1.08 24.09
N LYS A 92 10.45 -1.45 24.40
CA LYS A 92 10.91 -1.84 25.74
C LYS A 92 12.24 -1.17 26.08
N ASP A 93 12.54 -1.06 27.36
CA ASP A 93 13.88 -0.73 27.87
C ASP A 93 14.49 0.51 27.18
N GLU A 94 13.75 1.62 27.17
CA GLU A 94 14.11 2.92 26.55
C GLU A 94 14.17 2.95 25.01
N VAL A 95 13.64 1.91 24.35
CA VAL A 95 13.46 1.89 22.89
C VAL A 95 12.03 2.30 22.55
N ASP A 96 11.86 3.49 21.98
CA ASP A 96 10.56 4.02 21.59
C ASP A 96 10.27 3.82 20.09
N GLU A 97 11.18 3.22 19.35
CA GLU A 97 11.06 3.04 17.91
C GLU A 97 11.55 1.69 17.41
N VAL A 98 10.94 1.20 16.34
CA VAL A 98 11.36 -0.04 15.67
C VAL A 98 11.16 0.09 14.17
N LYS A 99 12.03 -0.54 13.36
CA LYS A 99 11.79 -0.63 11.92
C LYS A 99 10.57 -1.49 11.62
N ALA A 100 9.67 -0.99 10.79
CA ALA A 100 8.49 -1.73 10.34
C ALA A 100 8.88 -3.07 9.68
N MET A 101 10.00 -3.09 8.94
CA MET A 101 10.53 -4.30 8.32
C MET A 101 11.01 -5.34 9.35
N ASP A 102 11.61 -4.91 10.47
CA ASP A 102 12.04 -5.83 11.52
C ASP A 102 10.83 -6.48 12.21
N VAL A 103 9.74 -5.72 12.39
CA VAL A 103 8.46 -6.23 12.89
C VAL A 103 7.89 -7.27 11.92
N TRP A 104 7.84 -6.95 10.63
CA TRP A 104 7.38 -7.88 9.60
C TRP A 104 8.20 -9.17 9.58
N GLN A 105 9.53 -9.07 9.60
CA GLN A 105 10.43 -10.23 9.64
C GLN A 105 10.25 -11.08 10.90
N ALA A 106 9.98 -10.44 12.06
CA ALA A 106 9.68 -11.17 13.28
C ALA A 106 8.35 -11.93 13.17
N MET A 107 7.31 -11.34 12.58
CA MET A 107 6.02 -12.00 12.34
C MET A 107 6.14 -13.23 11.41
N LEU A 108 7.08 -13.20 10.46
CA LEU A 108 7.38 -14.34 9.59
C LEU A 108 8.20 -15.44 10.27
N ARG A 109 8.95 -15.11 11.33
CA ARG A 109 9.92 -16.02 11.95
C ARG A 109 9.39 -16.74 13.19
N TYR A 110 8.60 -16.08 14.03
CA TYR A 110 8.22 -16.64 15.33
C TYR A 110 6.74 -17.00 15.42
N LEU A 111 6.45 -18.20 15.96
CA LEU A 111 5.11 -18.81 16.00
C LEU A 111 4.13 -18.13 16.97
N TYR A 112 4.61 -17.24 17.84
CA TYR A 112 3.79 -16.48 18.77
C TYR A 112 3.31 -15.13 18.21
N PHE A 113 3.77 -14.75 17.00
CA PHE A 113 3.17 -13.63 16.27
C PHE A 113 1.95 -14.08 15.45
N PRO A 114 1.00 -13.16 15.20
CA PRO A 114 -0.09 -13.42 14.26
C PRO A 114 0.43 -13.66 12.83
N ARG A 115 -0.20 -14.59 12.12
CA ARG A 115 0.13 -14.89 10.71
C ARG A 115 -0.73 -14.07 9.77
N LEU A 116 -0.15 -13.06 9.16
CA LEU A 116 -0.82 -12.30 8.10
C LEU A 116 -0.75 -13.05 6.77
N ARG A 117 -1.77 -12.89 5.92
CA ARG A 117 -1.85 -13.56 4.61
C ARG A 117 -0.66 -13.23 3.70
N ASN A 118 -0.25 -11.97 3.71
CA ASN A 118 0.85 -11.42 2.94
C ASN A 118 1.26 -10.05 3.51
N GLU A 119 2.30 -9.47 2.94
CA GLU A 119 2.82 -8.15 3.31
C GLU A 119 1.78 -7.03 3.06
N ASP A 120 0.93 -7.14 2.05
CA ASP A 120 -0.10 -6.12 1.79
C ASP A 120 -1.07 -5.95 2.97
N VAL A 121 -1.36 -7.01 3.74
CA VAL A 121 -2.18 -6.91 4.96
C VAL A 121 -1.47 -6.04 6.00
N PHE A 122 -0.16 -6.22 6.17
CA PHE A 122 0.66 -5.43 7.08
C PHE A 122 0.74 -3.97 6.62
N THR A 123 1.02 -3.74 5.34
CA THR A 123 1.05 -2.42 4.71
C THR A 123 -0.25 -1.66 4.90
N ARG A 124 -1.40 -2.29 4.59
CA ARG A 124 -2.72 -1.67 4.81
C ARG A 124 -2.98 -1.36 6.29
N CYS A 125 -2.48 -2.19 7.21
CA CYS A 125 -2.59 -1.96 8.64
C CYS A 125 -1.81 -0.70 9.04
N LEU A 126 -0.58 -0.54 8.53
CA LEU A 126 0.25 0.64 8.75
C LEU A 126 -0.37 1.91 8.16
N THR A 127 -0.84 1.85 6.90
CA THR A 127 -1.53 2.97 6.25
C THR A 127 -2.70 3.47 7.08
N LYS A 128 -3.60 2.55 7.52
CA LYS A 128 -4.75 2.89 8.36
C LYS A 128 -4.35 3.39 9.75
N GLY A 129 -3.30 2.84 10.33
CA GLY A 129 -2.82 3.25 11.65
C GLY A 129 -2.21 4.66 11.62
N GLY A 130 -1.52 5.00 10.53
CA GLY A 130 -0.92 6.31 10.30
C GLY A 130 -1.87 7.47 10.27
N GLU A 131 -3.08 7.24 9.75
CA GLU A 131 -4.15 8.25 9.69
C GLU A 131 -4.58 8.74 11.09
N SER A 132 -4.22 8.01 12.14
CA SER A 132 -4.51 8.36 13.54
C SER A 132 -3.23 8.71 14.29
N GLU A 133 -3.37 9.53 15.33
CA GLU A 133 -2.29 9.83 16.28
C GLU A 133 -2.23 8.79 17.42
N GLU A 134 -3.19 7.86 17.48
CA GLU A 134 -3.38 6.94 18.61
C GLU A 134 -2.43 5.73 18.60
N PHE A 135 -1.96 5.30 17.42
CA PHE A 135 -1.31 3.98 17.29
C PHE A 135 0.21 4.05 17.21
N PHE A 136 0.76 4.89 16.33
CA PHE A 136 2.20 5.05 16.13
C PHE A 136 2.48 6.28 15.25
N GLY A 137 3.65 6.89 15.46
CA GLY A 137 4.24 7.83 14.51
C GLY A 137 5.15 7.14 13.50
N PHE A 138 5.48 7.84 12.43
CA PHE A 138 6.41 7.40 11.40
C PHE A 138 7.63 8.31 11.30
N ALA A 139 8.75 7.72 10.90
CA ALA A 139 9.95 8.43 10.43
C ALA A 139 10.77 7.50 9.52
N TYR A 140 11.72 8.02 8.75
CA TYR A 140 12.65 7.19 7.97
C TYR A 140 14.01 7.03 8.65
N GLU A 141 14.38 7.96 9.51
CA GLU A 141 15.68 7.96 10.17
C GLU A 141 15.59 8.67 11.52
N LYS A 142 16.23 8.08 12.54
CA LYS A 142 16.50 8.73 13.82
C LYS A 142 17.94 9.24 13.80
N THR A 143 18.12 10.53 14.05
CA THR A 143 19.42 11.20 14.16
C THR A 143 19.58 11.82 15.55
N GLU A 144 20.78 12.31 15.89
CA GLU A 144 20.99 13.07 17.14
C GLU A 144 20.09 14.31 17.23
N GLN A 145 19.67 14.86 16.09
CA GLN A 145 18.83 16.06 16.00
C GLN A 145 17.32 15.74 15.96
N GLY A 146 16.94 14.46 16.04
CA GLY A 146 15.55 14.00 15.99
C GLY A 146 15.25 13.13 14.77
N TYR A 147 13.96 13.07 14.41
CA TYR A 147 13.41 12.20 13.37
C TYR A 147 13.33 12.91 12.01
N LYS A 148 13.91 12.30 10.97
CA LYS A 148 13.75 12.76 9.58
C LYS A 148 12.54 12.09 8.93
N GLY A 149 11.81 12.87 8.15
CA GLY A 149 10.56 12.43 7.52
C GLY A 149 9.49 12.06 8.55
N PHE A 150 9.50 12.75 9.70
CA PHE A 150 8.52 12.52 10.76
C PHE A 150 7.10 12.80 10.29
N ALA A 151 6.18 11.88 10.57
CA ALA A 151 4.76 12.01 10.26
C ALA A 151 3.92 11.40 11.40
N LEU A 152 2.83 12.07 11.77
CA LEU A 152 1.88 11.64 12.79
C LEU A 152 0.49 12.11 12.39
N GLY A 153 -0.55 11.27 12.58
CA GLY A 153 -1.93 11.62 12.22
C GLY A 153 -2.13 11.83 10.71
N THR A 154 -1.28 11.23 9.90
CA THR A 154 -1.31 11.32 8.44
C THR A 154 -0.78 10.03 7.82
N THR A 155 -1.22 9.74 6.60
CA THR A 155 -0.76 8.55 5.87
C THR A 155 0.75 8.62 5.66
N ALA A 156 1.50 7.64 6.17
CA ALA A 156 2.93 7.53 5.87
C ALA A 156 3.17 7.33 4.37
N PRO A 157 4.17 8.00 3.78
CA PRO A 157 4.59 7.68 2.44
C PRO A 157 5.38 6.36 2.48
N ILE A 158 5.21 5.52 1.47
CA ILE A 158 6.12 4.44 1.06
C ILE A 158 6.73 3.62 2.21
N LEU A 159 6.22 2.40 2.38
CA LEU A 159 6.90 1.36 3.14
C LEU A 159 8.21 0.97 2.45
N ASP A 160 9.30 1.57 2.92
CA ASP A 160 10.65 1.16 2.60
C ASP A 160 11.31 0.47 3.81
N GLY A 161 12.48 -0.13 3.60
CA GLY A 161 13.21 -0.83 4.67
C GLY A 161 13.73 0.08 5.80
N SER A 162 13.56 1.39 5.69
CA SER A 162 13.99 2.39 6.67
C SER A 162 12.86 2.90 7.55
N LEU A 163 11.60 2.68 7.17
CA LEU A 163 10.42 3.15 7.91
C LEU A 163 10.45 2.68 9.37
N LEU A 164 10.45 3.65 10.28
CA LEU A 164 10.38 3.50 11.72
C LEU A 164 8.93 3.67 12.19
N LEU A 165 8.52 2.81 13.11
CA LEU A 165 7.31 2.90 13.90
C LEU A 165 7.68 3.42 15.28
N ILE A 166 7.22 4.63 15.59
CA ILE A 166 7.52 5.33 16.84
C ILE A 166 6.32 5.16 17.79
N GLU A 167 6.60 4.89 19.06
CA GLU A 167 5.58 4.82 20.11
C GLU A 167 4.72 6.08 20.11
N PRO A 168 3.38 5.97 20.23
CA PRO A 168 2.48 7.11 20.09
C PRO A 168 2.78 8.25 21.08
N GLU A 169 3.14 7.94 22.33
CA GLU A 169 3.49 8.94 23.33
C GLU A 169 4.78 9.71 22.97
N ALA A 170 5.81 8.99 22.51
CA ALA A 170 7.06 9.59 22.05
C ALA A 170 6.87 10.43 20.77
N ALA A 171 6.05 9.95 19.83
CA ALA A 171 5.72 10.67 18.62
C ALA A 171 4.96 11.98 18.91
N LEU A 172 3.96 11.95 19.80
CA LEU A 172 3.22 13.13 20.24
C LEU A 172 4.13 14.16 20.93
N ALA A 173 4.99 13.71 21.84
CA ALA A 173 5.95 14.57 22.52
C ALA A 173 6.91 15.25 21.53
N TYR A 174 7.39 14.51 20.53
CA TYR A 174 8.25 15.06 19.47
C TYR A 174 7.52 16.10 18.61
N ALA A 175 6.28 15.81 18.21
CA ALA A 175 5.46 16.73 17.43
C ALA A 175 5.25 18.08 18.17
N GLN A 176 4.91 18.02 19.45
CA GLN A 176 4.72 19.21 20.30
C GLN A 176 6.01 20.04 20.45
N ALA A 177 7.15 19.37 20.61
CA ALA A 177 8.45 20.05 20.69
C ALA A 177 8.80 20.79 19.39
N GLN A 178 8.49 20.20 18.23
CA GLN A 178 8.70 20.81 16.91
C GLN A 178 7.82 22.05 16.69
N GLU A 179 6.57 22.02 17.15
CA GLU A 179 5.69 23.19 17.09
C GLU A 179 6.17 24.32 18.00
N ALA A 180 6.54 24.02 19.25
CA ALA A 180 7.05 25.00 20.18
C ALA A 180 8.33 25.71 19.68
N ALA A 181 9.24 24.96 19.06
CA ALA A 181 10.46 25.50 18.46
C ALA A 181 10.16 26.46 17.28
N LYS A 182 9.16 26.14 16.44
CA LYS A 182 8.71 27.03 15.35
C LYS A 182 8.10 28.32 15.88
N THR A 183 7.32 28.26 16.96
CA THR A 183 6.71 29.45 17.56
C THR A 183 7.75 30.35 18.25
N ALA A 184 8.76 29.77 18.91
CA ALA A 184 9.82 30.52 19.59
C ALA A 184 10.78 31.23 18.61
N GLY A 185 11.00 30.70 17.40
CA GLY A 185 11.85 31.31 16.37
C GLY A 185 11.21 32.47 15.58
N GLY A 186 9.91 32.73 15.76
CA GLY A 186 9.15 33.75 15.00
C GLY A 186 9.07 35.14 15.63
N GLN A 187 9.72 35.38 16.77
CA GLN A 187 9.75 36.68 17.46
C GLN A 187 11.17 37.28 17.43
N GLY A 188 11.55 37.84 16.30
CA GLY A 188 12.86 38.47 16.13
C GLY A 188 13.05 39.15 14.78
N ASP A 189 12.17 40.06 14.39
CA ASP A 189 12.59 41.33 13.77
C ASP A 189 11.40 42.29 13.67
N GLY A 190 11.38 43.24 14.59
CA GLY A 190 10.56 44.44 14.50
C GLY A 190 11.49 45.63 14.46
N GLU A 191 11.69 46.20 13.26
CA GLU A 191 12.27 47.53 13.14
C GLU A 191 11.45 48.37 12.16
N LYS A 192 11.06 49.55 12.65
CA LYS A 192 10.21 50.54 11.99
C LYS A 192 11.04 51.38 10.97
N THR A 193 10.37 51.66 9.86
CA THR A 193 10.42 52.79 8.89
C THR A 193 11.35 54.00 9.14
N PRO A 194 11.82 54.71 8.09
CA PRO A 194 10.99 55.79 7.52
C PRO A 194 11.10 56.08 6.00
N SER A 195 10.17 56.93 5.57
CA SER A 195 9.81 57.44 4.24
C SER A 195 10.87 58.31 3.50
N GLY A 196 10.77 58.40 2.16
CA GLY A 196 11.36 59.45 1.32
C GLY A 196 11.27 59.18 -0.20
N PRO A 197 11.23 60.19 -1.11
CA PRO A 197 10.25 60.27 -2.22
C PRO A 197 10.82 60.28 -3.67
N GLU A 198 9.91 60.47 -4.66
CA GLU A 198 10.09 60.76 -6.12
C GLU A 198 10.37 59.54 -7.04
N GLY A 199 9.75 59.35 -8.22
CA GLY A 199 8.77 60.12 -8.99
C GLY A 199 8.43 59.41 -10.34
N GLY A 200 7.29 59.79 -10.93
CA GLY A 200 6.92 59.63 -12.36
C GLY A 200 6.34 58.27 -12.78
N THR A 201 5.26 58.14 -13.57
CA THR A 201 4.37 59.06 -14.29
C THR A 201 3.29 58.20 -15.01
N ASN A 202 2.16 58.85 -15.34
CA ASN A 202 1.10 58.50 -16.31
C ASN A 202 -0.16 57.80 -15.74
N THR A 203 -1.23 58.55 -15.40
CA THR A 203 -2.35 59.06 -16.26
C THR A 203 -3.33 57.95 -16.68
N ALA A 204 -4.66 58.10 -16.70
CA ALA A 204 -5.64 59.09 -16.23
C ALA A 204 -7.04 58.42 -16.39
N GLY A 205 -8.04 58.81 -15.60
CA GLY A 205 -9.44 58.45 -15.85
C GLY A 205 -10.37 58.57 -14.63
N GLU A 206 -10.88 59.78 -14.39
CA GLU A 206 -12.00 60.13 -13.49
C GLU A 206 -13.29 59.36 -13.88
N GLY A 207 -14.01 58.67 -12.97
CA GLY A 207 -15.13 59.16 -12.14
C GLY A 207 -16.51 59.07 -12.87
N PRO A 208 -17.70 58.96 -12.22
CA PRO A 208 -18.00 58.98 -10.77
C PRO A 208 -19.07 57.95 -10.26
N THR A 209 -19.12 57.79 -8.92
CA THR A 209 -20.18 57.34 -7.98
C THR A 209 -21.46 56.62 -8.45
N ALA A 210 -21.77 55.44 -7.85
CA ALA A 210 -23.09 55.11 -7.30
C ALA A 210 -23.07 53.90 -6.32
N ILE A 211 -23.94 54.00 -5.32
CA ILE A 211 -24.19 53.21 -4.11
C ILE A 211 -24.65 51.75 -4.37
N GLY A 212 -24.21 50.83 -3.50
CA GLY A 212 -25.03 49.72 -2.98
C GLY A 212 -25.14 48.44 -3.81
N GLY A 213 -24.57 47.35 -3.29
CA GLY A 213 -24.88 46.00 -3.76
C GLY A 213 -23.91 44.96 -3.20
N ALA A 214 -24.40 44.12 -2.28
CA ALA A 214 -23.68 42.92 -1.84
C ALA A 214 -23.22 42.10 -3.05
N PRO A 215 -22.01 41.52 -3.06
CA PRO A 215 -21.61 40.66 -4.15
C PRO A 215 -22.45 39.37 -4.10
N ALA A 216 -23.36 39.25 -5.06
CA ALA A 216 -24.01 38.00 -5.40
C ALA A 216 -22.93 37.00 -5.85
N VAL A 217 -22.90 35.84 -5.20
CA VAL A 217 -22.07 34.70 -5.59
C VAL A 217 -22.59 34.18 -6.93
N ASN A 218 -21.81 34.37 -8.00
CA ASN A 218 -22.04 33.69 -9.27
C ASN A 218 -21.82 32.17 -9.08
N PRO A 219 -22.77 31.30 -9.46
CA PRO A 219 -22.52 29.86 -9.43
C PRO A 219 -21.49 29.51 -10.51
N SER A 220 -20.31 29.07 -10.08
CA SER A 220 -19.26 28.59 -11.00
C SER A 220 -19.78 27.38 -11.79
N ALA A 221 -19.63 27.42 -13.12
CA ALA A 221 -20.06 26.35 -14.00
C ALA A 221 -19.37 25.02 -13.63
N THR A 222 -20.18 23.99 -13.39
CA THR A 222 -19.70 22.65 -13.02
C THR A 222 -18.84 22.06 -14.14
N LYS A 223 -17.58 21.76 -13.86
CA LYS A 223 -16.66 21.09 -14.79
C LYS A 223 -17.01 19.60 -14.87
N THR A 224 -17.31 19.10 -16.07
CA THR A 224 -17.81 17.72 -16.28
C THR A 224 -16.82 16.78 -16.96
N ARG A 225 -15.66 17.27 -17.38
CA ARG A 225 -14.64 16.49 -18.10
C ARG A 225 -13.23 16.85 -17.65
N PHE A 226 -12.39 15.83 -17.50
CA PHE A 226 -10.95 15.94 -17.30
C PHE A 226 -10.22 15.34 -18.51
N PHE A 227 -9.15 16.00 -18.96
CA PHE A 227 -8.24 15.51 -19.99
C PHE A 227 -6.82 15.93 -19.60
N GLY A 228 -5.88 15.00 -19.66
CA GLY A 228 -4.49 15.24 -19.33
C GLY A 228 -3.60 14.17 -19.95
N THR A 229 -2.37 14.57 -20.26
CA THR A 229 -1.31 13.70 -20.79
C THR A 229 -0.06 13.94 -19.95
N ILE A 230 0.65 12.87 -19.63
CA ILE A 230 1.95 12.91 -18.97
C ILE A 230 2.93 12.05 -19.77
N THR A 231 4.14 12.54 -19.98
CA THR A 231 5.24 11.75 -20.54
C THR A 231 5.98 11.10 -19.38
N LEU A 232 6.12 9.78 -19.43
CA LEU A 232 6.81 9.02 -18.39
C LEU A 232 8.26 8.77 -18.81
N ASP A 233 9.15 8.77 -17.81
CA ASP A 233 10.52 8.34 -18.00
C ASP A 233 10.58 6.80 -18.15
N PRO A 234 11.20 6.25 -19.21
CA PRO A 234 11.15 4.80 -19.48
C PRO A 234 11.71 3.92 -18.37
N GLU A 235 12.75 4.38 -17.65
CA GLU A 235 13.40 3.61 -16.59
C GLU A 235 12.55 3.56 -15.31
N SER A 236 11.83 4.64 -15.03
CA SER A 236 10.93 4.77 -13.88
C SER A 236 9.44 4.65 -14.24
N ALA A 237 9.10 4.29 -15.49
CA ALA A 237 7.74 4.30 -16.02
C ALA A 237 6.76 3.48 -15.17
N LYS A 238 7.20 2.35 -14.63
CA LYS A 238 6.39 1.50 -13.75
C LYS A 238 6.01 2.23 -12.45
N PHE A 239 6.96 2.95 -11.84
CA PHE A 239 6.74 3.72 -10.62
C PHE A 239 5.84 4.92 -10.89
N GLN A 240 6.15 5.71 -11.92
CA GLN A 240 5.39 6.91 -12.26
C GLN A 240 3.97 6.59 -12.72
N PHE A 241 3.76 5.51 -13.48
CA PHE A 241 2.43 5.06 -13.84
C PHE A 241 1.64 4.58 -12.61
N GLY A 242 2.32 3.96 -11.63
CA GLY A 242 1.74 3.66 -10.32
C GLY A 242 1.24 4.92 -9.62
N GLN A 243 2.03 5.98 -9.57
CA GLN A 243 1.60 7.28 -9.02
C GLN A 243 0.40 7.86 -9.77
N VAL A 244 0.36 7.77 -11.11
CA VAL A 244 -0.81 8.20 -11.89
C VAL A 244 -2.05 7.38 -11.54
N VAL A 245 -1.90 6.09 -11.25
CA VAL A 245 -3.01 5.24 -10.80
C VAL A 245 -3.52 5.70 -9.43
N ASP A 246 -2.62 5.86 -8.46
CA ASP A 246 -2.96 6.10 -7.07
C ASP A 246 -3.41 7.55 -6.81
N GLU A 247 -2.72 8.52 -7.42
CA GLU A 247 -2.94 9.96 -7.19
C GLU A 247 -3.96 10.58 -8.16
N LEU A 248 -4.30 9.91 -9.26
CA LEU A 248 -5.22 10.47 -10.27
C LEU A 248 -6.37 9.54 -10.61
N LEU A 249 -6.10 8.31 -11.04
CA LEU A 249 -7.15 7.40 -11.51
C LEU A 249 -8.09 6.96 -10.38
N MET A 250 -7.56 6.71 -9.17
CA MET A 250 -8.38 6.34 -8.00
C MET A 250 -9.48 7.36 -7.67
N HIS A 251 -9.21 8.66 -7.84
CA HIS A 251 -10.21 9.71 -7.57
C HIS A 251 -11.39 9.70 -8.56
N PHE A 252 -11.21 9.08 -9.74
CA PHE A 252 -12.27 8.92 -10.72
C PHE A 252 -12.97 7.57 -10.59
N THR A 253 -12.24 6.48 -10.34
CA THR A 253 -12.81 5.12 -10.28
C THR A 253 -13.61 4.83 -9.00
N THR A 254 -13.37 5.58 -7.92
CA THR A 254 -14.15 5.51 -6.68
C THR A 254 -15.51 6.21 -6.76
N LYS A 255 -15.79 6.97 -7.83
CA LYS A 255 -17.03 7.73 -8.02
C LYS A 255 -18.00 7.00 -8.96
N SER A 256 -19.22 6.79 -8.49
CA SER A 256 -20.31 6.20 -9.26
C SER A 256 -20.64 7.06 -10.50
N GLY A 257 -20.74 6.44 -11.68
CA GLY A 257 -21.16 7.11 -12.92
C GLY A 257 -20.03 7.79 -13.72
N VAL A 258 -18.76 7.69 -13.30
CA VAL A 258 -17.61 8.22 -14.04
C VAL A 258 -17.07 7.17 -15.00
N LYS A 259 -17.01 7.50 -16.30
CA LYS A 259 -16.35 6.65 -17.32
C LYS A 259 -14.90 7.08 -17.47
N VAL A 260 -13.97 6.19 -17.11
CA VAL A 260 -12.53 6.40 -17.25
C VAL A 260 -12.01 5.60 -18.44
N VAL A 261 -11.15 6.21 -19.27
CA VAL A 261 -10.43 5.54 -20.36
C VAL A 261 -8.96 5.89 -20.23
N VAL A 262 -8.11 4.87 -20.11
CA VAL A 262 -6.65 5.02 -20.07
C VAL A 262 -6.08 4.55 -21.41
N LYS A 263 -5.18 5.34 -21.99
CA LYS A 263 -4.43 4.98 -23.20
C LYS A 263 -2.95 5.05 -22.87
N VAL A 264 -2.21 4.03 -23.26
CA VAL A 264 -0.75 3.96 -23.12
C VAL A 264 -0.18 3.94 -24.53
N ASP A 265 0.72 4.87 -24.81
CA ASP A 265 1.44 4.97 -26.07
C ASP A 265 2.93 4.72 -25.78
N ILE A 266 3.58 3.89 -26.61
CA ILE A 266 4.99 3.51 -26.43
C ILE A 266 5.70 3.77 -27.74
N GLU A 267 6.58 4.77 -27.73
CA GLU A 267 7.37 5.20 -28.88
C GLU A 267 8.85 4.89 -28.60
N ALA A 268 9.53 4.29 -29.58
CA ALA A 268 10.94 3.98 -29.51
C ALA A 268 11.60 4.21 -30.87
N GLU A 269 12.56 5.12 -30.92
CA GLU A 269 13.31 5.45 -32.14
C GLU A 269 14.77 4.97 -32.00
N ASN A 270 15.30 4.34 -33.05
CA ASN A 270 16.70 4.00 -33.13
C ASN A 270 17.23 4.23 -34.56
N GLY A 271 18.12 5.21 -34.71
CA GLY A 271 18.70 5.57 -36.01
C GLY A 271 19.55 4.49 -36.67
N SER A 272 19.99 3.46 -35.94
CA SER A 272 20.68 2.28 -36.51
C SER A 272 19.75 1.08 -36.75
N GLY A 273 18.46 1.20 -36.44
CA GLY A 273 17.49 0.11 -36.48
C GLY A 273 17.58 -0.83 -35.27
N PHE A 274 16.55 -1.68 -35.12
CA PHE A 274 16.47 -2.70 -34.08
C PHE A 274 16.88 -4.07 -34.64
N ASP A 275 17.52 -4.92 -33.83
CA ASP A 275 17.85 -6.28 -34.23
C ASP A 275 16.62 -7.20 -34.26
N GLU A 276 16.70 -8.30 -35.02
CA GLU A 276 15.58 -9.25 -35.17
C GLU A 276 15.13 -9.88 -33.85
N GLY A 277 16.05 -10.08 -32.91
CA GLY A 277 15.75 -10.64 -31.60
C GLY A 277 14.85 -9.69 -30.80
N THR A 278 15.26 -8.43 -30.69
CA THR A 278 14.48 -7.37 -30.04
C THR A 278 13.11 -7.19 -30.69
N MET A 279 13.07 -7.09 -32.03
CA MET A 279 11.81 -6.95 -32.75
C MET A 279 10.85 -8.12 -32.52
N ARG A 280 11.37 -9.35 -32.47
CA ARG A 280 10.57 -10.55 -32.18
C ARG A 280 10.02 -10.52 -30.76
N THR A 281 10.86 -10.25 -29.77
CA THR A 281 10.45 -10.20 -28.35
C THR A 281 9.39 -9.14 -28.11
N VAL A 282 9.56 -7.94 -28.67
CA VAL A 282 8.60 -6.84 -28.49
C VAL A 282 7.25 -7.18 -29.15
N ARG A 283 7.23 -7.74 -30.38
CA ARG A 283 5.98 -8.15 -31.03
C ARG A 283 5.24 -9.24 -30.25
N GLU A 284 5.96 -10.23 -29.73
CA GLU A 284 5.36 -11.31 -28.94
C GLU A 284 4.75 -10.78 -27.64
N ASN A 285 5.47 -9.94 -26.92
CA ASN A 285 4.98 -9.32 -25.69
C ASN A 285 3.79 -8.38 -25.96
N ALA A 286 3.85 -7.56 -26.99
CA ALA A 286 2.74 -6.69 -27.38
C ALA A 286 1.46 -7.49 -27.65
N ARG A 287 1.57 -8.63 -28.33
CA ARG A 287 0.46 -9.55 -28.56
C ARG A 287 -0.09 -10.14 -27.27
N VAL A 288 0.77 -10.59 -26.36
CA VAL A 288 0.36 -11.14 -25.05
C VAL A 288 -0.33 -10.07 -24.19
N LEU A 289 0.14 -8.82 -24.28
CA LEU A 289 -0.39 -7.68 -23.54
C LEU A 289 -1.63 -7.04 -24.20
N GLY A 290 -2.06 -7.54 -25.36
CA GLY A 290 -3.30 -7.12 -26.01
C GLY A 290 -3.22 -5.79 -26.77
N PHE A 291 -2.03 -5.39 -27.21
CA PHE A 291 -1.87 -4.22 -28.09
C PHE A 291 -2.66 -4.42 -29.41
N GLY A 292 -3.21 -3.33 -29.93
CA GLY A 292 -4.09 -3.34 -31.10
C GLY A 292 -3.37 -3.65 -32.42
N PRO A 293 -4.13 -3.87 -33.52
CA PRO A 293 -3.59 -4.26 -34.83
C PRO A 293 -2.71 -3.21 -35.55
N GLY A 294 -2.33 -2.11 -34.89
CA GLY A 294 -1.41 -1.08 -35.40
C GLY A 294 -0.06 -1.06 -34.69
N THR A 295 0.31 -2.11 -33.94
CA THR A 295 1.63 -2.22 -33.31
C THR A 295 2.61 -2.89 -34.27
N GLU A 296 3.45 -2.07 -34.91
CA GLU A 296 4.47 -2.51 -35.86
C GLU A 296 5.79 -1.75 -35.66
N PHE A 297 6.88 -2.29 -36.19
CA PHE A 297 8.14 -1.55 -36.34
C PHE A 297 8.12 -0.97 -37.75
N GLU A 298 8.37 0.33 -37.88
CA GLU A 298 8.45 1.05 -39.16
C GLU A 298 9.83 0.95 -39.80
#